data_AF-A0A9D1K8Q7-F1
#
_entry.id   AF-A0A9D1K8Q7-F1
#
_cell.length_a   1.000
_cell.length_b   1.000
_cell.length_c   1.000
_cell.angle_alpha   90.00
_cell.angle_beta   90.00
_cell.angle_gamma   90.00
#
_symmetry.space_group_name_H-M   'P 1'
#
loop_
_entity.id
_entity.type
_entity.pdbx_description
1 polymer ?
#
loop_
_entity_poly.entity_id
_entity_poly.type
_entity_poly.pdbx_seq_one_letter_code
_entity_poly.pdbx_strand_id
1 'polypeptide(L)'
;MDRITKQTPEGYTAEGVDEAVLLAALGKYEDLYESVEAELELVRLNLQELSKAGKARSATYTMLTGSRFMLEEMQKRLNEPAADVAGRLNALKRQLEPEDDGFRDVE
;
A
#
# COMPACT_ATOMS: atom_id res chain seq x y z
N MET A 1 -3.12 7.68 11.05
CA MET A 1 -1.89 8.33 11.52
C MET A 1 -1.66 9.54 10.66
N ASP A 2 -1.47 10.71 11.27
CA ASP A 2 -1.17 11.91 10.49
C ASP A 2 0.24 11.81 9.93
N ARG A 3 0.42 12.30 8.71
CA ARG A 3 1.70 12.21 8.01
C ARG A 3 2.71 13.14 8.68
N ILE A 4 3.72 12.56 9.31
CA ILE A 4 4.79 13.30 10.03
C ILE A 4 6.00 13.64 9.14
N THR A 5 6.08 13.06 7.94
CA THR A 5 7.18 13.30 6.98
C THR A 5 6.71 14.07 5.75
N LYS A 6 7.53 15.00 5.27
CA LYS A 6 7.37 15.68 3.98
C LYS A 6 8.38 15.12 2.99
N GLN A 7 7.95 14.89 1.76
CA GLN A 7 8.85 14.44 0.69
C GLN A 7 9.68 15.62 0.19
N THR A 8 10.95 15.39 -0.07
CA THR A 8 11.91 16.34 -0.64
C THR A 8 12.64 15.71 -1.83
N PRO A 9 13.38 16.47 -2.65
CA PRO A 9 14.20 15.90 -3.73
C PRO A 9 15.24 14.89 -3.22
N GLU A 10 15.79 15.06 -2.02
CA GLU A 10 16.76 14.13 -1.43
C GLU A 10 16.11 12.98 -0.61
N GLY A 11 14.79 12.95 -0.46
CA GLY A 11 14.08 11.91 0.29
C GLY A 11 12.94 12.44 1.15
N TYR A 12 13.13 12.42 2.48
CA TYR A 12 12.10 12.83 3.45
C TYR A 12 12.68 13.71 4.55
N THR A 13 11.86 14.66 5.02
CA THR A 13 12.14 15.48 6.20
C THR A 13 11.00 15.40 7.20
N ALA A 14 11.31 15.57 8.48
CA ALA A 14 10.35 15.63 9.58
C ALA A 14 10.69 16.80 10.52
N GLU A 15 10.84 18.00 9.94
CA GLU A 15 11.18 19.21 10.69
C GLU A 15 10.25 19.46 11.89
N GLY A 16 10.84 19.65 13.07
CA GLY A 16 10.11 19.93 14.30
C GLY A 16 9.45 18.72 14.95
N VAL A 17 9.69 17.50 14.45
CA VAL A 17 9.21 16.26 15.06
C VAL A 17 10.29 15.65 15.95
N ASP A 18 9.91 15.26 17.17
CA ASP A 18 10.82 14.62 18.12
C ASP A 18 11.23 13.20 17.67
N GLU A 19 12.46 12.80 18.00
CA GLU A 19 13.01 11.50 17.61
C GLU A 19 12.19 10.33 18.16
N ALA A 20 11.71 10.41 19.40
CA ALA A 20 10.90 9.35 19.99
C ALA A 20 9.57 9.16 19.22
N VAL A 21 9.01 10.24 18.69
CA VAL A 21 7.80 10.20 17.85
C VAL A 21 8.10 9.53 16.52
N LEU A 22 9.26 9.82 15.91
CA LEU A 22 9.69 9.19 14.65
C LEU A 22 9.93 7.69 14.84
N LEU A 23 10.61 7.29 15.91
CA LEU A 23 10.87 5.88 16.21
C LEU A 23 9.59 5.11 16.50
N ALA A 24 8.66 5.70 17.27
CA ALA A 24 7.37 5.08 17.53
C ALA A 24 6.51 4.95 16.25
N ALA A 25 6.65 5.88 15.31
CA ALA A 25 5.99 5.80 14.01
C ALA A 25 6.59 4.71 13.12
N LEU A 26 7.92 4.64 13.07
CA LEU A 26 8.65 3.62 12.32
C LEU A 26 8.32 2.22 12.85
N GLY A 27 8.39 2.01 14.17
CA GLY A 27 8.06 0.71 14.78
C GLY A 27 6.65 0.25 14.45
N LYS A 28 5.64 1.13 14.47
CA LYS A 28 4.27 0.78 14.04
C LYS A 28 4.18 0.39 12.57
N TYR A 29 5.00 0.98 11.72
CA TYR A 29 5.04 0.64 10.30
C TYR A 29 5.74 -0.71 10.08
N GLU A 30 6.82 -0.99 10.81
CA GLU A 30 7.50 -2.28 10.83
C GLU A 30 6.56 -3.39 11.34
N ASP A 31 5.87 -3.17 12.47
CA ASP A 31 4.85 -4.08 13.00
C ASP A 31 3.76 -4.39 11.97
N LEU A 32 3.29 -3.37 11.25
CA LEU A 32 2.30 -3.55 10.18
C LEU A 32 2.87 -4.40 9.04
N TYR A 33 4.10 -4.11 8.61
CA TYR A 33 4.78 -4.87 7.56
C TYR A 33 4.88 -6.35 7.95
N GLU A 34 5.41 -6.64 9.14
CA GLU A 34 5.54 -8.00 9.68
C GLU A 34 4.18 -8.70 9.80
N SER A 35 3.15 -7.98 10.27
CA SER A 35 1.80 -8.55 10.41
C SER A 35 1.19 -8.98 9.08
N VAL A 36 1.37 -8.19 8.01
CA VAL A 36 0.84 -8.51 6.68
C VAL A 36 1.55 -9.73 6.11
N GLU A 37 2.87 -9.85 6.29
CA GLU A 37 3.62 -11.03 5.86
C GLU A 37 3.20 -12.29 6.62
N ALA A 38 3.07 -12.19 7.94
CA ALA A 38 2.66 -13.32 8.78
C ALA A 38 1.23 -13.77 8.46
N GLU A 39 0.29 -12.85 8.27
CA GLU A 39 -1.09 -13.17 7.91
C GLU A 39 -1.17 -13.80 6.52
N LEU A 40 -0.40 -13.30 5.55
CA LEU A 40 -0.35 -13.87 4.20
C LEU A 40 0.15 -15.32 4.23
N GLU A 41 1.19 -15.60 5.01
CA GLU A 41 1.71 -16.95 5.15
C GLU A 41 0.70 -17.87 5.82
N LEU A 42 0.04 -17.42 6.89
CA LEU A 42 -1.02 -18.18 7.56
C LEU A 42 -2.16 -18.52 6.59
N VAL A 43 -2.60 -17.57 5.77
CA VAL A 43 -3.64 -17.79 4.76
C VAL A 43 -3.19 -18.81 3.72
N ARG A 44 -1.93 -18.77 3.27
CA ARG A 44 -1.36 -19.74 2.32
C ARG A 44 -1.36 -21.16 2.90
N LEU A 45 -0.91 -21.31 4.15
CA LEU A 45 -0.93 -22.59 4.86
C LEU A 45 -2.36 -23.13 4.98
N ASN A 46 -3.32 -22.31 5.40
CA ASN A 46 -4.72 -22.70 5.53
C ASN A 46 -5.34 -23.13 4.19
N LEU A 47 -5.05 -22.41 3.09
CA LEU A 47 -5.50 -22.81 1.75
C LEU A 47 -4.92 -24.15 1.34
N GLN A 48 -3.63 -24.40 1.63
CA GLN A 48 -2.97 -25.66 1.33
C GLN A 48 -3.61 -26.82 2.12
N GLU A 49 -3.89 -26.63 3.40
CA GLU A 49 -4.57 -27.63 4.24
C GLU A 49 -5.99 -27.93 3.75
N LEU A 50 -6.78 -26.91 3.45
CA LEU A 50 -8.12 -27.07 2.89
C LEU A 50 -8.10 -27.81 1.56
N SER A 51 -7.13 -27.52 0.70
CA SER A 51 -6.93 -28.22 -0.56
C SER A 51 -6.61 -29.71 -0.35
N LYS A 52 -5.66 -30.02 0.54
CA LYS A 52 -5.30 -31.40 0.92
C LYS A 52 -6.49 -32.17 1.51
N ALA A 53 -7.36 -31.49 2.23
CA ALA A 53 -8.59 -32.06 2.80
C ALA A 53 -9.76 -32.18 1.79
N GLY A 54 -9.55 -31.86 0.51
CA GLY A 54 -10.60 -31.91 -0.53
C GLY A 54 -11.63 -30.78 -0.43
N LYS A 55 -11.37 -29.73 0.36
CA LYS A 55 -12.28 -28.61 0.62
C LYS A 55 -12.00 -27.38 -0.26
N ALA A 56 -11.35 -27.55 -1.40
CA ALA A 56 -11.00 -26.46 -2.33
C ALA A 56 -12.21 -25.73 -2.94
N ARG A 57 -13.43 -26.29 -2.84
CA ARG A 57 -14.69 -25.63 -3.28
C ARG A 57 -15.53 -25.09 -2.12
N SER A 58 -15.00 -25.10 -0.90
CA SER A 58 -15.71 -24.60 0.27
C SER A 58 -15.80 -23.07 0.27
N ALA A 59 -16.84 -22.51 0.90
CA ALA A 59 -16.97 -21.08 1.11
C ALA A 59 -15.75 -20.48 1.83
N THR A 60 -15.21 -21.21 2.82
CA THR A 60 -13.99 -20.81 3.54
C THR A 60 -12.78 -20.71 2.60
N TYR A 61 -12.60 -21.66 1.69
CA TYR A 61 -11.51 -21.61 0.71
C TYR A 61 -11.63 -20.39 -0.21
N THR A 62 -12.83 -20.11 -0.72
CA THR A 62 -13.09 -18.94 -1.55
C THR A 62 -12.79 -17.64 -0.79
N MET A 63 -13.24 -17.53 0.46
CA MET A 63 -12.99 -16.38 1.32
C MET A 63 -11.49 -16.16 1.55
N LEU A 64 -10.76 -17.21 1.95
CA LEU A 64 -9.31 -17.15 2.16
C LEU A 64 -8.55 -16.84 0.87
N THR A 65 -9.04 -17.29 -0.28
CA THR A 65 -8.45 -16.92 -1.58
C THR A 65 -8.59 -15.42 -1.84
N GLY A 66 -9.75 -14.84 -1.52
CA GLY A 66 -9.96 -13.39 -1.57
C GLY A 66 -9.03 -12.63 -0.60
N SER A 67 -8.93 -13.09 0.65
CA SER A 67 -8.01 -12.52 1.64
C SER A 67 -6.56 -12.58 1.17
N ARG A 68 -6.13 -13.70 0.58
CA ARG A 68 -4.78 -13.84 0.01
C ARG A 68 -4.50 -12.75 -1.02
N PHE A 69 -5.40 -12.55 -1.98
CA PHE A 69 -5.21 -11.52 -3.02
C PHE A 69 -5.11 -10.11 -2.43
N MET A 70 -5.92 -9.80 -1.42
CA MET A 70 -5.85 -8.50 -0.74
C MET A 70 -4.52 -8.31 -0.02
N LEU A 71 -4.04 -9.34 0.71
CA LEU A 71 -2.77 -9.30 1.42
C LEU A 71 -1.57 -9.23 0.46
N GLU A 72 -1.60 -9.96 -0.66
CA GLU A 72 -0.57 -9.88 -1.71
C GLU A 72 -0.49 -8.48 -2.32
N GLU A 73 -1.63 -7.84 -2.58
CA GLU A 73 -1.66 -6.45 -3.07
C GLU A 73 -1.18 -5.46 -2.01
N MET A 74 -1.51 -5.66 -0.73
CA MET A 74 -0.99 -4.84 0.37
C MET A 74 0.53 -4.97 0.50
N GLN A 75 1.07 -6.20 0.49
CA GLN A 75 2.52 -6.45 0.53
C GLN A 75 3.22 -5.79 -0.66
N LYS A 76 2.65 -5.89 -1.86
CA LYS A 76 3.20 -5.22 -3.04
C LYS A 76 3.29 -3.70 -2.86
N ARG A 77 2.25 -3.06 -2.31
CA ARG A 77 2.23 -1.61 -2.06
C ARG A 77 3.21 -1.18 -0.98
N LEU A 78 3.37 -1.99 0.06
CA LEU A 78 4.37 -1.74 1.12
C LEU A 78 5.80 -1.81 0.57
N ASN A 79 6.03 -2.71 -0.39
CA ASN A 79 7.32 -2.88 -1.06
C ASN A 79 7.56 -1.90 -2.23
N GLU A 80 6.54 -1.14 -2.64
CA GLU A 80 6.66 -0.24 -3.78
C GLU A 80 7.39 1.05 -3.38
N PRO A 81 8.46 1.45 -4.11
CA PRO A 81 9.19 2.67 -3.76
C PRO A 81 8.28 3.89 -3.91
N ALA A 82 8.39 4.81 -2.95
CA ALA A 82 7.48 5.95 -2.89
C ALA A 82 7.60 6.93 -4.08
N ALA A 83 8.75 6.98 -4.75
CA ALA A 83 8.95 7.77 -5.97
C ALA A 83 8.05 7.28 -7.12
N ASP A 84 7.89 5.96 -7.27
CA ASP A 84 7.05 5.37 -8.30
C ASP A 84 5.57 5.67 -8.03
N VAL A 85 5.13 5.57 -6.78
CA VAL A 85 3.75 5.89 -6.38
C VAL A 85 3.46 7.37 -6.61
N ALA A 86 4.37 8.27 -6.21
CA ALA A 86 4.23 9.70 -6.45
C ALA A 86 4.17 10.03 -7.95
N GLY A 87 5.00 9.38 -8.77
CA GLY A 87 4.99 9.53 -10.22
C GLY A 87 3.66 9.13 -10.84
N ARG A 88 3.10 7.97 -10.45
CA ARG A 88 1.79 7.50 -10.92
C ARG A 88 0.66 8.43 -10.49
N LEU A 89 0.67 8.91 -9.24
CA LEU A 89 -0.33 9.87 -8.76
C LEU A 89 -0.29 11.17 -9.56
N ASN A 90 0.91 11.69 -9.84
CA ASN A 90 1.07 12.90 -10.64
C ASN A 90 0.60 12.70 -12.08
N ALA A 91 0.89 11.55 -12.69
CA ALA A 91 0.39 11.20 -14.02
C ALA A 91 -1.16 11.13 -14.04
N LEU A 92 -1.77 10.54 -13.02
CA LEU A 92 -3.22 10.43 -12.90
C LEU A 92 -3.87 11.82 -12.71
N LYS A 93 -3.28 12.69 -11.89
CA LYS A 93 -3.76 14.07 -11.72
C LYS A 93 -3.77 14.84 -13.05
N ARG A 94 -2.70 14.72 -13.86
CA ARG A 94 -2.65 15.32 -15.21
C ARG A 94 -3.70 14.78 -16.17
N GLN A 95 -4.17 13.54 -15.97
CA GLN A 95 -5.25 12.96 -16.79
C GLN A 95 -6.64 13.43 -16.35
N LEU A 96 -6.80 13.78 -15.07
CA LEU A 96 -8.06 14.23 -14.47
C LEU A 96 -8.26 15.75 -14.60
N GLU A 97 -7.16 16.50 -14.62
CA GLU A 97 -7.12 17.93 -14.92
C GLU A 97 -6.37 18.09 -16.25
N PRO A 98 -7.02 17.85 -17.42
CA PRO A 98 -6.42 18.29 -18.68
C PRO A 98 -6.15 19.78 -18.54
N GLU A 99 -4.91 20.20 -18.83
CA GLU A 99 -4.54 21.61 -18.84
C GLU A 99 -5.63 22.38 -19.57
N ASP A 100 -6.25 23.34 -18.88
CA ASP A 100 -7.16 24.31 -19.49
C ASP A 100 -6.27 25.17 -20.39
N ASP A 101 -5.96 24.62 -21.57
CA ASP A 101 -5.21 25.26 -22.64
C ASP A 101 -6.04 26.49 -23.04
N GLY A 102 -5.76 27.62 -22.38
CA GLY A 102 -6.56 28.84 -22.34
C GLY A 102 -6.78 29.56 -23.68
N PHE A 103 -7.23 28.85 -24.71
CA PHE A 103 -7.84 29.39 -25.90
C PHE A 103 -9.30 29.72 -25.58
N ARG A 104 -9.52 30.90 -24.99
CA ARG A 104 -10.76 31.63 -25.26
C ARG A 104 -10.60 32.26 -26.65
N ASP A 105 -11.32 31.71 -27.62
CA ASP A 105 -11.60 32.40 -28.87
C ASP A 105 -12.13 33.80 -28.53
N VAL A 106 -11.38 34.82 -28.93
CA VAL A 106 -11.85 36.20 -28.97
C VAL A 106 -12.28 36.48 -30.41
N GLU A 107 -13.57 36.80 -30.53
CA GLU A 107 -14.33 37.14 -31.74
C GLU A 107 -13.64 38.17 -32.66
#